data_AF-A0A2S6XCP8-F1
#
_entry.id   AF-A0A2S6XCP8-F1
#
_cell.length_a   1.000
_cell.length_b   1.000
_cell.length_c   1.000
_cell.angle_alpha   90.00
_cell.angle_beta   90.00
_cell.angle_gamma   90.00
#
_symmetry.space_group_name_H-M   'P 1'
#
loop_
_entity.id
_entity.type
_entity.pdbx_description
1 polymer ?
#
loop_
_entity_poly.entity_id
_entity_poly.type
_entity_poly.pdbx_seq_one_letter_code
_entity_poly.pdbx_strand_id
1 'polypeptide(L)' 'MDLDPNVGWGVLLGAAFAYEMYGVFNKVEGDTLSERTRDWFRTKSTPGKVVFTAAWLGLTAWFIPHIINGGG' A
#
# COMPACT_ATOMS: atom_id res chain seq x y z
N MET A 1 7.62 13.89 -21.35
CA MET A 1 8.74 13.05 -20.87
C MET A 1 8.12 11.71 -20.55
N ASP A 2 8.21 10.76 -21.46
CA ASP A 2 7.70 9.40 -21.23
C ASP A 2 8.67 8.73 -20.26
N LEU A 3 8.37 8.84 -18.97
CA LEU A 3 9.13 8.15 -17.94
C LEU A 3 8.94 6.66 -18.15
N ASP A 4 10.05 5.93 -18.31
CA ASP A 4 10.05 4.48 -18.32
C ASP A 4 9.18 3.99 -17.14
N PRO A 5 8.18 3.12 -17.38
CA PRO A 5 7.28 2.68 -16.32
C PRO A 5 8.00 2.10 -15.11
N ASN A 6 9.13 1.42 -15.31
CA ASN A 6 9.94 0.87 -14.23
C ASN A 6 10.63 1.97 -13.42
N VAL A 7 11.06 3.06 -14.07
CA VAL A 7 11.57 4.25 -13.37
C VAL A 7 10.46 4.91 -12.57
N GLY A 8 9.26 5.06 -13.14
CA GLY A 8 8.09 5.58 -12.44
C GLY A 8 7.74 4.74 -11.19
N TRP A 9 7.64 3.43 -11.35
CA TRP A 9 7.40 2.49 -10.25
C TRP A 9 8.53 2.49 -9.22
N GLY A 10 9.79 2.55 -9.67
CA GLY A 10 10.96 2.58 -8.80
C GLY A 10 10.98 3.82 -7.90
N VAL A 11 10.66 4.99 -8.45
CA VAL A 11 10.56 6.24 -7.68
C VAL A 11 9.43 6.15 -6.65
N LEU A 12 8.25 5.66 -7.04
CA LEU A 12 7.11 5.52 -6.13
C LEU A 12 7.41 4.57 -4.96
N LEU A 13 7.93 3.37 -5.26
CA LEU A 13 8.28 2.39 -4.23
C LEU A 13 9.43 2.87 -3.35
N GLY A 14 10.45 3.50 -3.95
CA GLY A 14 11.57 4.08 -3.22
C GLY A 14 11.14 5.19 -2.26
N ALA A 15 10.25 6.08 -2.70
CA ALA A 15 9.71 7.14 -1.86
C ALA A 15 8.87 6.58 -0.69
N ALA A 16 8.01 5.59 -0.96
CA ALA A 16 7.23 4.93 0.08
C ALA A 16 8.12 4.24 1.12
N PHE A 17 9.17 3.54 0.68
CA PHE A 17 10.15 2.91 1.56
C PHE A 17 10.91 3.95 2.40
N ALA A 18 11.40 5.03 1.78
CA ALA A 18 12.12 6.08 2.47
C ALA A 18 11.25 6.75 3.55
N TYR A 19 9.98 7.03 3.22
CA TYR A 19 9.01 7.57 4.17
C TYR A 19 8.78 6.61 5.35
N GLU A 20 8.54 5.33 5.08
CA GLU A 20 8.33 4.32 6.14
C GLU A 20 9.56 4.22 7.05
N MET A 21 10.76 4.14 6.47
CA MET A 21 12.00 4.06 7.24
C MET A 21 12.24 5.32 8.09
N TYR A 22 11.94 6.50 7.54
CA TYR A 22 12.01 7.75 8.30
C TYR A 22 11.12 7.68 9.56
N GLY A 23 9.85 7.28 9.41
CA GLY A 23 8.93 7.12 10.55
C GLY A 23 9.44 6.10 11.57
N VAL A 24 9.94 4.95 11.11
CA VAL A 24 10.53 3.91 11.98
C VAL A 24 11.72 4.43 12.78
N PHE A 25 12.60 5.23 12.18
CA PHE A 25 13.76 5.78 12.88
C PHE A 25 13.38 6.86 13.91
N ASN A 26 12.40 7.70 13.57
CA ASN A 26 11.93 8.78 14.44
C ASN A 26 11.04 8.28 15.60
N LYS A 27 10.44 7.09 15.48
CA LYS A 27 9.61 6.46 16.52
C LYS A 27 8.45 7.33 17.01
N VAL A 28 7.92 8.17 16.12
CA VAL A 28 6.74 8.99 16.40
C VAL A 28 5.50 8.17 16.00
N GLU A 29 4.57 8.00 16.93
CA GLU A 29 3.32 7.29 16.65
C GLU A 29 2.52 8.01 15.54
N GLY A 30 2.10 7.26 14.52
CA GLY A 30 1.31 7.77 13.40
C GLY A 30 2.14 8.31 12.24
N ASP A 31 3.47 8.22 12.32
CA ASP A 31 4.37 8.77 11.31
C ASP A 31 4.71 7.76 10.20
N THR A 32 4.42 6.47 10.40
CA THR A 32 4.58 5.44 9.36
C THR A 32 3.35 5.35 8.43
N LEU A 33 3.55 4.97 7.17
CA LEU A 33 2.46 4.72 6.21
C LEU A 33 1.60 3.55 6.69
N SER A 34 2.23 2.54 7.30
CA SER A 34 1.51 1.39 7.84
C SER A 34 0.56 1.78 8.98
N GLU A 35 0.97 2.66 9.89
CA GLU A 35 0.09 3.20 10.94
C GLU A 35 -1.06 4.03 10.38
N ARG A 36 -0.79 4.93 9.43
CA ARG A 36 -1.85 5.73 8.77
C ARG A 36 -2.84 4.85 8.00
N THR A 37 -2.32 3.85 7.28
CA THR A 37 -3.17 2.86 6.59
C THR A 37 -4.08 2.14 7.57
N ARG A 38 -3.54 1.71 8.72
CA ARG A 38 -4.32 1.05 9.78
C ARG A 38 -5.38 1.98 10.37
N ASP A 39 -5.09 3.27 10.48
CA ASP A 39 -6.01 4.29 10.98
C ASP A 39 -7.15 4.59 9.99
N TRP A 40 -6.83 4.76 8.70
CA TRP A 40 -7.82 4.94 7.63
C TRP A 40 -8.84 3.81 7.58
N PHE A 41 -8.36 2.57 7.68
CA PHE A 41 -9.24 1.40 7.72
C PHE A 41 -9.76 1.07 9.12
N ARG A 42 -9.39 1.85 10.15
CA ARG A 42 -9.77 1.63 11.55
C ARG A 42 -9.57 0.18 12.00
N THR A 43 -8.46 -0.42 11.62
CA THR A 43 -8.15 -1.84 11.85
C THR A 43 -7.97 -2.21 13.32
N LYS A 44 -7.98 -1.23 14.23
CA LYS A 44 -8.11 -1.46 15.68
C LYS A 44 -9.50 -2.01 16.06
N SER A 45 -10.53 -1.76 15.24
CA SER A 45 -11.91 -2.24 15.43
C SER A 45 -12.21 -3.51 14.63
N THR A 46 -13.11 -4.37 15.12
CA THR A 46 -13.54 -5.58 14.39
C THR A 46 -14.15 -5.24 13.02
N PRO A 47 -15.05 -4.25 12.88
CA PRO A 47 -15.57 -3.87 11.57
C PRO A 47 -14.47 -3.38 10.62
N GLY A 48 -13.53 -2.57 11.12
CA GLY A 48 -12.42 -2.06 10.32
C GLY A 48 -11.50 -3.17 9.81
N LYS A 49 -11.22 -4.20 10.63
CA LYS A 49 -10.50 -5.40 10.19
C LYS A 49 -11.23 -6.13 9.07
N VAL A 50 -12.54 -6.31 9.19
CA VAL A 50 -13.36 -6.98 8.16
C VAL A 50 -13.32 -6.19 6.86
N VAL A 51 -13.50 -4.86 6.92
CA VAL A 51 -13.44 -3.98 5.74
C VAL A 51 -12.07 -4.05 5.07
N PHE A 52 -10.99 -3.93 5.83
CA PHE A 52 -9.63 -4.02 5.30
C PHE A 52 -9.38 -5.36 4.61
N THR A 53 -9.70 -6.46 5.28
CA THR A 53 -9.52 -7.81 4.71
C THR A 53 -10.36 -8.03 3.47
N ALA A 54 -11.62 -7.61 3.47
CA ALA A 54 -12.50 -7.74 2.31
C ALA A 54 -11.97 -6.91 1.12
N ALA A 55 -11.53 -5.67 1.35
CA ALA A 55 -10.92 -4.84 0.32
C ALA A 55 -9.63 -5.46 -0.23
N TRP A 56 -8.78 -6.01 0.65
CA TRP A 56 -7.54 -6.67 0.26
C TRP A 56 -7.78 -7.95 -0.57
N LEU A 57 -8.74 -8.77 -0.15
CA LEU A 57 -9.15 -9.97 -0.90
C LEU A 57 -9.76 -9.60 -2.25
N GLY A 58 -10.61 -8.58 -2.31
CA GLY A 58 -11.19 -8.08 -3.56
C GLY A 58 -10.13 -7.56 -4.53
N LEU A 59 -9.19 -6.74 -4.03
CA LEU A 59 -8.05 -6.27 -4.82
C LEU A 59 -7.24 -7.45 -5.35
N THR A 60 -6.90 -8.43 -4.51
CA THR A 60 -6.10 -9.59 -4.90
C THR A 60 -6.83 -10.45 -5.95
N ALA A 61 -8.11 -10.71 -5.74
CA ALA A 61 -8.95 -11.48 -6.65
C ALA A 61 -9.10 -10.81 -8.02
N TRP A 62 -9.06 -9.47 -8.09
CA TRP A 62 -9.05 -8.73 -9.35
C TRP A 62 -7.65 -8.59 -9.96
N PHE A 63 -6.64 -8.28 -9.15
CA PHE A 63 -5.30 -7.94 -9.62
C PHE A 63 -4.59 -9.12 -10.27
N ILE A 64 -4.67 -10.31 -9.67
CA ILE A 64 -4.03 -11.53 -10.20
C ILE A 64 -4.52 -11.84 -11.64
N PRO A 65 -5.82 -11.99 -11.92
CA PRO A 65 -6.26 -12.22 -13.30
C PRO A 65 -6.02 -11.01 -14.19
N HIS A 66 -6.02 -9.78 -13.66
CA HIS A 66 -5.72 -8.58 -14.44
C HIS A 66 -4.28 -8.57 -14.97
N ILE A 67 -3.28 -8.95 -14.16
CA ILE A 67 -1.89 -9.02 -14.63
C ILE A 67 -1.63 -10.23 -15.54
N ILE A 68 -2.31 -11.37 -15.28
CA ILE A 68 -2.13 -12.59 -16.07
C ILE A 68 -2.79 -12.44 -17.45
N ASN A 69 -4.00 -11.88 -17.51
CA ASN A 69 -4.80 -11.80 -18.75
C ASN A 69 -4.71 -10.43 -19.44
N GLY A 70 -4.32 -9.37 -18.73
CA GLY A 70 -4.18 -8.01 -19.26
C GLY A 70 -2.78 -7.70 -19.81
N GLY A 71 -1.84 -8.66 -19.78
CA GLY A 71 -0.50 -8.54 -20.35
C GLY A 71 -0.39 -8.98 -21.81
N GLY A 72 -1.47 -8.87 -22.60
CA GLY A 72 -1.52 -9.20 -24.03
C GLY A 72 -1.54 -7.97 -24.93
#